data_AF-A0A3D0MA67-F1
#
_entry.id   AF-A0A3D0MA67-F1
#
_cell.length_a   1.000
_cell.length_b   1.000
_cell.length_c   1.000
_cell.angle_alpha   90.00
_cell.angle_beta   90.00
_cell.angle_gamma   90.00
#
_symmetry.space_group_name_H-M   'P 1'
#
loop_
_entity.id
_entity.type
_entity.pdbx_description
1 polymer ?
#
loop_
_entity_poly.entity_id
_entity_poly.type
_entity_poly.pdbx_seq_one_letter_code
_entity_poly.pdbx_strand_id
1 'polypeptide(L)'
;MPRTPLKDRTLPNYTRGNEIFNMVSHIVGAALGIVALVTCVIMGALRGTVWSVVSGAIFGASMILLYTISSVYHGLKKPMAKKVMQVLDHCTIYLL
;
A
#
# COMPACT_ATOMS: atom_id res chain seq x y z
N MET A 1 -18.48 19.07 -5.42
CA MET A 1 -17.37 19.63 -4.61
C MET A 1 -16.21 19.98 -5.53
N PRO A 2 -15.62 21.18 -5.44
CA PRO A 2 -14.40 21.52 -6.17
C PRO A 2 -13.23 20.65 -5.69
N ARG A 3 -12.37 20.19 -6.61
CA ARG A 3 -11.17 19.42 -6.28
C ARG A 3 -10.13 20.35 -5.65
N THR A 4 -9.53 19.94 -4.53
CA THR A 4 -8.40 20.66 -3.91
C THR A 4 -7.13 20.39 -4.73
N PRO A 5 -6.45 21.42 -5.27
CA PRO A 5 -5.17 21.24 -5.94
C PRO A 5 -4.10 20.69 -4.98
N LEU A 6 -3.15 19.90 -5.51
CA LEU A 6 -2.08 19.32 -4.69
C LEU A 6 -1.25 20.37 -3.94
N LYS A 7 -0.97 21.52 -4.58
CA LYS A 7 -0.24 22.63 -3.95
C LYS A 7 -0.92 23.13 -2.66
N ASP A 8 -2.26 23.08 -2.62
CA ASP A 8 -3.08 23.61 -1.54
C ASP A 8 -3.44 22.54 -0.49
N ARG A 9 -3.06 21.28 -0.72
CA ARG A 9 -3.35 20.16 0.19
C ARG A 9 -2.53 20.28 1.48
N THR A 10 -3.20 20.22 2.62
CA THR A 10 -2.57 20.17 3.94
C THR A 10 -2.17 18.73 4.28
N LEU A 11 -0.92 18.53 4.69
CA LEU A 11 -0.44 17.22 5.14
C LEU A 11 -0.70 17.06 6.64
N PRO A 12 -1.04 15.85 7.13
CA PRO A 12 -1.12 15.57 8.55
C PRO A 12 0.19 15.89 9.26
N ASN A 13 0.10 16.30 10.53
CA ASN A 13 1.28 16.60 11.34
C ASN A 13 1.67 15.40 12.21
N TYR A 14 2.29 14.39 11.58
CA TYR A 14 2.87 13.26 12.31
C TYR A 14 4.20 13.62 12.96
N THR A 15 4.46 13.05 14.14
CA THR A 15 5.79 13.09 14.74
C THR A 15 6.76 12.26 13.89
N ARG A 16 8.06 12.53 14.00
CA ARG A 16 9.09 11.73 13.32
C ARG A 16 9.02 10.25 13.74
N GLY A 17 8.69 9.97 15.00
CA GLY A 17 8.49 8.61 15.51
C GLY A 17 7.32 7.91 14.83
N ASN A 18 6.18 8.59 14.66
CA ASN A 18 5.01 8.02 13.99
C ASN A 18 5.27 7.74 12.51
N GLU A 19 5.98 8.63 11.81
CA GLU A 19 6.37 8.41 10.40
C GLU A 19 7.29 7.18 10.26
N ILE A 20 8.27 7.02 11.16
CA ILE A 20 9.16 5.85 11.15
C ILE A 20 8.39 4.58 11.48
N PHE A 21 7.53 4.60 12.50
CA PHE A 21 6.73 3.44 12.89
C PHE A 21 5.84 2.98 11.74
N ASN A 22 5.09 3.90 11.13
CA ASN A 22 4.23 3.60 9.99
C ASN A 22 5.05 3.10 8.79
N MET A 23 6.18 3.74 8.47
CA MET A 23 7.05 3.27 7.39
C MET A 23 7.50 1.83 7.62
N VAL A 24 8.00 1.51 8.82
CA VAL A 24 8.51 0.16 9.15
C VAL A 24 7.39 -0.87 9.18
N SER A 25 6.25 -0.56 9.81
CA SER A 25 5.11 -1.48 9.87
C SER A 25 4.58 -1.80 8.47
N HIS A 26 4.53 -0.81 7.56
CA HIS A 26 4.14 -1.04 6.18
C HIS A 26 5.20 -1.80 5.38
N ILE A 27 6.50 -1.60 5.61
CA ILE A 27 7.55 -2.45 5.00
C ILE A 27 7.37 -3.91 5.40
N VAL A 28 7.12 -4.18 6.69
CA VAL A 28 6.82 -5.53 7.19
C VAL A 28 5.54 -6.06 6.53
N GLY A 29 4.50 -5.23 6.43
CA GLY A 29 3.27 -5.57 5.71
C GLY A 29 3.49 -5.95 4.25
N ALA A 30 4.37 -5.25 3.53
CA ALA A 30 4.71 -5.57 2.14
C ALA A 30 5.40 -6.94 2.04
N ALA A 31 6.34 -7.23 2.94
CA ALA A 31 7.01 -8.53 3.01
C ALA A 31 6.01 -9.67 3.28
N LEU A 32 5.09 -9.46 4.23
CA LEU A 32 3.99 -10.41 4.50
C LEU A 32 3.04 -10.54 3.29
N GLY A 33 2.80 -9.46 2.55
CA GLY A 33 2.04 -9.47 1.30
C GLY A 33 2.66 -10.36 0.22
N ILE A 34 4.00 -10.38 0.12
CA ILE A 34 4.72 -11.32 -0.77
C ILE A 34 4.48 -12.76 -0.34
N VAL A 35 4.56 -13.05 0.95
CA VAL A 35 4.28 -14.39 1.49
C VAL A 35 2.84 -14.81 1.22
N ALA A 36 1.88 -13.89 1.41
CA ALA A 36 0.47 -14.13 1.12
C ALA A 36 0.24 -14.40 -0.37
N LEU A 37 0.81 -13.59 -1.26
CA LEU A 37 0.72 -13.79 -2.71
C LEU A 37 1.21 -15.17 -3.12
N VAL A 38 2.42 -15.54 -2.69
CA VAL A 38 3.03 -16.85 -3.01
C VAL A 38 2.16 -17.98 -2.48
N THR A 39 1.70 -17.88 -1.23
CA THR A 39 0.88 -18.92 -0.60
C THR A 39 -0.46 -19.07 -1.31
N CYS A 40 -1.16 -17.97 -1.61
CA CYS A 40 -2.44 -17.99 -2.32
C CYS A 40 -2.31 -18.60 -3.72
N VAL A 41 -1.26 -18.25 -4.46
CA VAL A 41 -1.03 -18.78 -5.81
C VAL A 41 -0.70 -20.28 -5.76
N ILE A 42 0.21 -20.71 -4.88
CA ILE A 42 0.58 -22.12 -4.74
C ILE A 42 -0.62 -22.96 -4.31
N MET A 43 -1.34 -22.53 -3.27
CA MET A 43 -2.49 -23.27 -2.76
C MET A 43 -3.66 -23.27 -3.75
N GLY A 44 -3.87 -22.15 -4.46
CA GLY A 44 -4.84 -22.05 -5.54
C GLY A 44 -4.52 -23.00 -6.69
N ALA A 45 -3.25 -23.13 -7.07
CA ALA A 45 -2.81 -24.03 -8.14
C ALA A 45 -2.90 -25.51 -7.73
N LEU A 46 -2.59 -25.84 -6.48
CA LEU A 46 -2.58 -27.22 -5.99
C LEU A 46 -3.98 -27.76 -5.65
N ARG A 47 -4.86 -26.92 -5.11
CA ARG A 47 -6.12 -27.36 -4.48
C ARG A 47 -7.34 -26.56 -4.91
N GLY A 48 -7.15 -25.49 -5.67
CA GLY A 48 -8.19 -24.54 -6.02
C GLY A 48 -8.61 -24.61 -7.49
N THR A 49 -9.21 -23.53 -7.94
CA THR A 49 -9.58 -23.32 -9.35
C THR A 49 -8.72 -22.23 -9.97
N VAL A 50 -8.84 -22.03 -11.28
CA VAL A 50 -8.24 -20.87 -11.96
C VAL A 50 -8.64 -19.56 -11.27
N TRP A 51 -9.90 -19.45 -10.83
CA TRP A 51 -10.38 -18.28 -10.09
C TRP A 51 -9.67 -18.09 -8.75
N SER A 52 -9.33 -19.17 -8.04
CA SER A 52 -8.57 -19.10 -6.79
C SER A 52 -7.15 -18.56 -7.00
N VAL A 53 -6.50 -18.95 -8.10
CA VAL A 53 -5.17 -18.42 -8.46
C VAL A 53 -5.26 -16.95 -8.84
N VAL A 54 -6.21 -16.59 -9.71
CA VAL A 54 -6.35 -15.21 -10.21
C VAL A 54 -6.74 -14.25 -9.09
N SER A 55 -7.74 -14.61 -8.27
CA SER A 55 -8.16 -13.75 -7.15
C SER A 55 -7.08 -13.63 -6.08
N GLY A 56 -6.40 -14.73 -5.75
CA GLY A 56 -5.26 -14.74 -4.84
C GLY A 56 -4.09 -13.88 -5.34
N ALA A 57 -3.82 -13.92 -6.65
CA ALA A 57 -2.79 -13.11 -7.27
C ALA A 57 -3.13 -11.61 -7.22
N ILE A 58 -4.36 -11.24 -7.55
CA ILE A 58 -4.83 -9.84 -7.48
C ILE A 58 -4.77 -9.35 -6.03
N PHE A 59 -5.31 -10.11 -5.08
CA PHE A 59 -5.31 -9.75 -3.66
C PHE A 59 -3.88 -9.55 -3.12
N GLY A 60 -2.99 -10.51 -3.37
CA GLY A 60 -1.60 -10.43 -2.92
C GLY A 60 -0.84 -9.27 -3.57
N ALA A 61 -1.03 -9.03 -4.88
CA ALA A 61 -0.41 -7.90 -5.57
C ALA A 61 -0.93 -6.55 -5.05
N SER A 62 -2.24 -6.42 -4.81
CA SER A 62 -2.84 -5.22 -4.21
C SER A 62 -2.29 -4.96 -2.80
N MET A 63 -2.12 -5.99 -1.96
CA MET A 63 -1.49 -5.84 -0.65
C MET A 63 -0.07 -5.31 -0.76
N ILE A 64 0.76 -5.91 -1.62
CA ILE A 64 2.15 -5.47 -1.82
C ILE A 64 2.19 -4.01 -2.28
N LEU A 65 1.33 -3.64 -3.23
CA LEU A 65 1.26 -2.28 -3.75
C LEU A 65 0.85 -1.27 -2.67
N LEU A 66 -0.20 -1.57 -1.89
CA LEU A 66 -0.65 -0.75 -0.77
C LEU A 66 0.48 -0.50 0.22
N TYR A 67 1.07 -1.57 0.74
CA TYR A 67 2.10 -1.47 1.76
C TYR A 67 3.38 -0.79 1.26
N THR A 68 3.72 -0.97 -0.03
CA THR A 68 4.86 -0.28 -0.65
C THR A 68 4.59 1.21 -0.81
N ILE A 69 3.43 1.59 -1.33
CA ILE A 69 3.07 3.00 -1.50
C ILE A 69 2.98 3.71 -0.15
N SER A 70 2.42 3.05 0.87
CA SER A 70 2.30 3.60 2.21
C SER A 70 3.64 3.79 2.91
N SER A 71 4.54 2.80 2.80
CA SER A 71 5.89 2.92 3.35
C SER A 71 6.68 4.05 2.69
N VAL A 72 6.58 4.22 1.37
CA VAL A 72 7.21 5.35 0.68
C VAL A 72 6.57 6.68 1.12
N TYR A 73 5.24 6.77 1.25
CA TYR A 73 4.56 7.98 1.75
C TYR A 73 5.07 8.42 3.13
N HIS A 74 5.22 7.47 4.05
CA HIS A 74 5.70 7.72 5.40
C HIS A 74 7.21 7.98 5.47
N GLY A 75 7.99 7.41 4.55
CA GLY A 75 9.43 7.70 4.41
C GLY A 75 9.77 9.06 3.79
N LEU A 76 8.83 9.66 3.05
CA LEU A 76 9.05 10.97 2.43
C LEU A 76 8.95 12.12 3.45
N LYS A 77 9.79 13.14 3.25
CA LYS A 77 9.70 14.45 3.95
C LYS A 77 8.46 15.22 3.47
N LYS A 78 8.29 16.50 3.82
CA LYS A 78 7.12 17.31 3.40
C LYS A 78 7.23 18.05 2.04
N PRO A 79 7.83 17.55 0.93
CA PRO A 79 7.72 18.20 -0.39
C PRO A 79 6.46 17.73 -1.16
N MET A 80 6.29 18.24 -2.39
CA MET A 80 5.20 17.86 -3.29
C MET A 80 5.04 16.35 -3.51
N ALA A 81 6.15 15.60 -3.50
CA ALA A 81 6.14 14.14 -3.64
C ALA A 81 5.30 13.45 -2.55
N LYS A 82 5.35 13.92 -1.29
CA LYS A 82 4.55 13.35 -0.20
C LYS A 82 3.06 13.60 -0.40
N LYS A 83 2.68 14.73 -1.03
CA LYS A 83 1.27 15.02 -1.35
C LYS A 83 0.74 14.10 -2.45
N VAL A 84 1.56 13.78 -3.46
CA VAL A 84 1.21 12.79 -4.49
C VAL A 84 1.10 11.40 -3.88
N MET A 85 2.10 10.99 -3.10
CA MET A 85 2.10 9.69 -2.43
C MET A 85 0.94 9.54 -1.44
N GLN A 86 0.51 10.62 -0.77
CA GLN A 86 -0.69 10.60 0.06
C GLN A 86 -1.95 10.23 -0.76
N VAL A 87 -2.12 10.77 -1.97
CA VAL A 87 -3.24 10.38 -2.83
C VAL A 87 -3.15 8.91 -3.19
N LEU A 88 -1.98 8.46 -3.64
CA LEU A 88 -1.76 7.08 -4.05
C LEU A 88 -2.00 6.10 -2.90
N ASP A 89 -1.51 6.42 -1.70
CA ASP A 89 -1.68 5.63 -0.47
C ASP A 89 -3.15 5.42 -0.12
N HIS A 90 -3.97 6.49 -0.23
CA HIS A 90 -5.42 6.36 -0.03
C HIS A 90 -6.10 5.58 -1.14
N CYS A 91 -5.68 5.76 -2.41
CA CYS A 91 -6.23 5.01 -3.53
C CYS A 91 -5.96 3.51 -3.40
N THR A 92 -4.78 3.12 -2.92
CA THR A 92 -4.45 1.69 -2.74
C THR A 92 -5.28 0.98 -1.69
N ILE A 93 -5.84 1.70 -0.71
CA ILE A 93 -6.76 1.09 0.26
C ILE A 93 -8.06 0.64 -0.42
N TYR A 94 -8.53 1.37 -1.45
CA TYR A 94 -9.72 0.98 -2.21
C TYR A 94 -9.45 -0.09 -3.27
N LEU A 95 -8.18 -0.29 -3.64
CA LEU A 95 -7.76 -1.31 -4.59
C LEU A 95 -7.63 -2.69 -3.93
N LEU A 96 -7.28 -2.72 -2.65
CA LEU A 96 -7.23 -3.93 -1.83
C LEU A 96 -8.63 -4.33 -1.37
#